data_AF-X1MK06-F1
#
_entry.id   AF-X1MK06-F1
#
_cell.length_a   1.000
_cell.length_b   1.000
_cell.length_c   1.000
_cell.angle_alpha   90.00
_cell.angle_beta   90.00
_cell.angle_gamma   90.00
#
_symmetry.space_group_name_H-M   'P 1'
#
loop_
_entity.id
_entity.type
_entity.pdbx_description
1 polymer ?
#
loop_
_entity_poly.entity_id
_entity_poly.type
_entity_poly.pdbx_seq_one_letter_code
_entity_poly.pdbx_strand_id
1 'polypeptide(L)'
;EQFHVRSPNTNFRVLIVVDGLSVFSKTYDEIREIQQNSPELSAFAELDEDGDLTGFYIASLRNIPYEDSILVRVQNIDLLPVTFSQLFAKYSIKE
;
A
#
# COMPACT_ATOMS: atom_id res chain seq x y z
N GLU A 1 -6.63 -5.99 9.69
CA GLU A 1 -5.31 -6.27 9.10
C GLU A 1 -4.74 -4.99 8.49
N GLN A 2 -3.42 -4.90 8.29
CA GLN A 2 -2.77 -3.74 7.68
C GLN A 2 -1.69 -4.17 6.70
N PHE A 3 -1.55 -3.46 5.59
CA PHE A 3 -0.51 -3.65 4.61
C PHE A 3 0.20 -2.33 4.33
N HIS A 4 1.52 -2.37 4.26
CA HIS A 4 2.40 -1.23 4.09
C HIS A 4 3.42 -1.50 2.99
N VAL A 5 3.56 -0.53 2.09
CA VAL A 5 4.60 -0.49 1.06
C VAL A 5 5.46 0.74 1.33
N ARG A 6 6.76 0.53 1.47
CA ARG A 6 7.77 1.60 1.45
C ARG A 6 8.63 1.44 0.21
N SER A 7 8.61 2.46 -0.65
CA SER A 7 9.24 2.43 -1.96
C SER A 7 10.01 3.72 -2.23
N PRO A 8 11.18 3.68 -2.90
CA PRO A 8 11.87 4.89 -3.36
C PRO A 8 11.20 5.51 -4.61
N ASN A 9 10.15 4.88 -5.15
CA ASN A 9 9.42 5.32 -6.34
C ASN A 9 7.91 5.25 -6.08
N THR A 10 7.14 6.16 -6.68
CA THR A 10 5.67 6.19 -6.68
C THR A 10 5.03 5.41 -7.84
N ASN A 11 5.82 4.96 -8.84
CA ASN A 11 5.34 4.22 -10.00
C ASN A 11 5.06 2.74 -9.69
N PHE A 12 4.11 2.51 -8.78
CA PHE A 12 3.60 1.19 -8.47
C PHE A 12 2.09 1.19 -8.28
N ARG A 13 1.51 0.01 -8.39
CA ARG A 13 0.10 -0.28 -8.16
C ARG A 13 -0.05 -1.29 -7.04
N VAL A 14 -1.00 -1.03 -6.14
CA VAL A 14 -1.45 -2.01 -5.15
C VAL A 14 -2.72 -2.66 -5.67
N LEU A 15 -2.74 -3.98 -5.68
CA LEU A 15 -3.92 -4.78 -5.99
C LEU A 15 -4.31 -5.60 -4.75
N ILE A 16 -5.59 -5.61 -4.40
CA ILE A 16 -6.13 -6.45 -3.34
C ILE A 16 -7.23 -7.32 -3.92
N VAL A 17 -7.09 -8.62 -3.66
CA VAL A 17 -8.12 -9.63 -3.87
C VAL A 17 -8.57 -10.12 -2.50
N VAL A 18 -9.87 -10.02 -2.22
CA VAL A 18 -10.52 -10.51 -0.99
C VAL A 18 -11.46 -11.62 -1.39
N ASP A 19 -11.31 -12.80 -0.78
CA ASP A 19 -12.20 -13.95 -0.99
C ASP A 19 -12.39 -14.29 -2.49
N GLY A 20 -11.29 -14.18 -3.25
CA GLY A 20 -11.27 -14.41 -4.70
C GLY A 20 -11.75 -13.26 -5.59
N LEU A 21 -12.26 -12.17 -5.01
CA LEU A 21 -12.77 -10.99 -5.71
C LEU A 21 -11.75 -9.84 -5.71
N SER A 22 -11.47 -9.29 -6.89
CA SER A 22 -10.62 -8.09 -7.01
C SER A 22 -11.39 -6.85 -6.55
N VAL A 23 -11.10 -6.38 -5.34
CA VAL A 23 -11.78 -5.23 -4.71
C VAL A 23 -10.99 -3.93 -4.81
N PHE A 24 -9.69 -4.01 -5.07
CA PHE A 24 -8.81 -2.86 -5.10
C PHE A 24 -7.75 -3.00 -6.19
N SER A 25 -7.56 -1.94 -6.98
CA SER A 25 -6.49 -1.83 -7.97
C SER A 25 -6.21 -0.35 -8.19
N LYS A 26 -5.26 0.21 -7.44
CA LYS A 26 -4.94 1.64 -7.46
C LYS A 26 -3.44 1.89 -7.47
N THR A 27 -3.01 2.90 -8.24
CA THR A 27 -1.63 3.41 -8.19
C THR A 27 -1.40 4.18 -6.90
N TYR A 28 -0.13 4.43 -6.56
CA TYR A 28 0.23 5.30 -5.44
C TYR A 28 -0.49 6.66 -5.50
N ASP A 29 -0.50 7.30 -6.67
CA ASP A 29 -1.12 8.62 -6.85
C ASP A 29 -2.64 8.55 -6.67
N GLU A 30 -3.30 7.53 -7.20
CA GLU A 30 -4.73 7.34 -6.98
C GLU A 30 -5.04 7.10 -5.49
N ILE A 31 -4.21 6.33 -4.77
CA ILE A 31 -4.35 6.16 -3.30
C ILE A 31 -4.22 7.51 -2.62
N ARG A 32 -3.24 8.32 -3.04
CA ARG A 32 -2.98 9.64 -2.47
C ARG A 32 -4.15 10.60 -2.67
N GLU A 33 -4.82 10.55 -3.81
CA GLU A 33 -6.00 11.37 -4.11
C GLU A 33 -7.20 10.97 -3.25
N ILE A 34 -7.48 9.67 -3.14
CA ILE A 34 -8.69 9.19 -2.44
C ILE A 34 -8.51 9.13 -0.92
N GLN A 35 -7.29 9.15 -0.39
CA GLN A 35 -7.04 9.03 1.06
C GLN A 35 -7.81 10.07 1.90
N GLN A 36 -8.08 11.26 1.33
CA GLN A 36 -8.83 12.31 2.03
C GLN A 36 -10.25 11.87 2.39
N ASN A 37 -10.82 10.94 1.62
CA ASN A 37 -12.17 10.42 1.78
C ASN A 37 -12.20 9.00 2.36
N SER A 38 -11.04 8.42 2.70
CA SER A 38 -10.92 7.01 3.08
C SER A 38 -9.85 6.85 4.15
N PRO A 39 -10.21 6.87 5.45
CA PRO A 39 -9.26 6.80 6.56
C PRO A 39 -8.46 5.49 6.61
N GLU A 40 -8.93 4.45 5.94
CA GLU A 40 -8.25 3.16 5.77
C GLU A 40 -7.04 3.24 4.84
N LEU A 41 -6.97 4.28 4.01
CA LEU A 41 -5.94 4.48 3.01
C LEU A 41 -5.02 5.63 3.42
N SER A 42 -3.73 5.49 3.13
CA SER A 42 -2.79 6.60 3.23
C SER A 42 -1.69 6.45 2.19
N ALA A 43 -1.32 7.57 1.59
CA ALA A 43 -0.16 7.64 0.72
C ALA A 43 0.57 8.98 0.90
N PHE A 44 1.83 8.92 1.31
CA PHE A 44 2.61 10.12 1.66
C PHE A 44 4.12 9.88 1.48
N ALA A 45 4.86 10.97 1.28
CA ALA A 45 6.31 10.95 1.34
C ALA A 45 6.76 10.83 2.80
N GLU A 46 7.66 9.90 3.08
CA GLU A 46 8.21 9.68 4.41
C GLU A 46 9.13 10.86 4.79
N LEU A 47 8.96 11.31 6.04
CA LEU A 47 9.78 12.34 6.65
C LEU A 47 10.63 11.69 7.75
N ASP A 48 11.85 12.20 7.94
CA ASP A 48 12.68 11.85 9.09
C ASP A 48 12.23 12.60 10.37
N GLU A 49 13.03 12.46 11.43
CA GLU A 49 12.74 13.05 12.74
C GLU A 49 12.75 14.59 12.71
N ASP A 50 13.48 15.19 11.77
CA ASP A 50 13.61 16.64 11.61
C ASP A 50 12.54 17.21 10.64
N GLY A 51 11.77 16.35 9.99
CA GLY A 51 10.73 16.71 9.03
C GLY A 51 11.22 16.80 7.59
N ASP A 52 12.43 16.34 7.30
CA ASP A 52 13.01 16.32 5.95
C ASP A 52 12.65 15.04 5.20
N LEU A 53 12.61 15.13 3.86
CA LEU A 53 12.24 14.00 2.99
C LEU A 53 13.32 12.91 3.01
N THR A 54 12.94 11.67 3.34
CA THR A 54 13.86 10.53 3.32
C THR A 54 14.11 9.97 1.91
N GLY A 55 13.35 10.44 0.92
CA GLY A 55 13.34 9.90 -0.44
C GLY A 55 12.48 8.62 -0.60
N PHE A 56 11.75 8.21 0.45
CA PHE A 56 10.81 7.10 0.38
C PHE A 56 9.36 7.56 0.41
N TYR A 57 8.52 6.74 -0.19
CA TYR A 57 7.07 6.94 -0.29
C TYR A 57 6.37 5.74 0.35
N ILE A 58 5.39 6.04 1.20
CA ILE A 58 4.61 5.06 1.94
C ILE A 58 3.23 4.96 1.35
N ALA A 59 2.78 3.75 1.02
CA ALA A 59 1.37 3.44 0.83
C ALA A 59 0.91 2.47 1.92
N SER A 60 -0.11 2.85 2.69
CA SER A 60 -0.69 2.06 3.78
C SER A 60 -2.16 1.78 3.49
N LEU A 61 -2.55 0.53 3.65
CA LEU A 61 -3.94 0.07 3.59
C LEU A 61 -4.27 -0.65 4.90
N ARG A 62 -5.38 -0.27 5.54
CA ARG A 62 -5.74 -0.73 6.88
C ARG A 62 -7.17 -1.23 6.89
N ASN A 63 -7.50 -2.05 7.89
CA ASN A 63 -8.87 -2.53 8.16
C ASN A 63 -9.54 -3.21 6.94
N ILE A 64 -8.78 -3.98 6.16
CA ILE A 64 -9.32 -4.71 5.00
C ILE A 64 -10.12 -5.92 5.52
N PRO A 65 -11.45 -5.96 5.37
CA PRO A 65 -12.25 -7.11 5.79
C PRO A 65 -12.07 -8.27 4.81
N TYR A 66 -12.04 -9.51 5.32
CA TYR A 66 -12.10 -10.76 4.55
C TYR A 66 -12.67 -11.86 5.44
N GLU A 67 -13.28 -12.87 4.83
CA GLU A 67 -13.78 -14.07 5.51
C GLU A 67 -12.76 -15.22 5.44
N ASP A 68 -12.29 -15.54 4.22
CA ASP A 68 -11.45 -16.70 3.97
C ASP A 68 -10.00 -16.31 3.66
N SER A 69 -9.80 -15.34 2.76
CA SER A 69 -8.46 -15.00 2.29
C SER A 69 -8.31 -13.58 1.78
N ILE A 70 -7.09 -13.06 1.94
CA ILE A 70 -6.64 -11.81 1.35
C ILE A 70 -5.36 -12.05 0.58
N LEU A 71 -5.31 -11.55 -0.65
CA LEU A 71 -4.11 -11.52 -1.48
C LEU A 71 -3.80 -10.06 -1.83
N VAL A 72 -2.65 -9.59 -1.37
CA VAL A 72 -2.14 -8.26 -1.72
C VAL A 72 -0.97 -8.40 -2.67
N ARG A 73 -1.00 -7.66 -3.77
CA ARG A 73 0.08 -7.60 -4.76
C ARG A 73 0.54 -6.16 -4.94
N VAL A 74 1.85 -5.99 -5.04
CA VAL A 74 2.47 -4.73 -5.44
C VAL A 74 3.09 -4.94 -6.80
N GLN A 75 2.62 -4.18 -7.77
CA GLN A 75 3.03 -4.28 -9.16
C GLN A 75 3.81 -3.01 -9.52
N ASN A 76 5.04 -3.20 -10.00
CA ASN A 76 5.76 -2.14 -10.70
C ASN A 76 5.02 -1.83 -12.02
N ILE A 77 4.71 -0.56 -12.26
CA ILE A 77 4.06 -0.09 -13.50
C ILE A 77 5.01 0.70 -14.39
N ASP A 78 6.27 0.85 -13.97
CA ASP A 78 7.33 1.49 -14.75
C ASP A 78 7.97 0.51 -15.75
N LEU A 79 8.71 1.07 -16.71
CA LEU A 79 9.55 0.31 -17.65
C LEU A 79 10.85 -0.14 -16.98
N LEU A 80 11.31 0.58 -15.95
CA LEU A 80 12.52 0.25 -15.21
C LEU A 80 12.20 -0.62 -13.99
N PRO A 81 13.07 -1.58 -13.61
CA PRO A 81 12.91 -2.35 -12.39
C PRO A 81 12.86 -1.45 -11.15
N VAL A 82 11.90 -1.70 -10.27
CA VAL A 82 11.75 -1.02 -8.97
C VAL A 82 12.02 -2.02 -7.85
N THR A 83 12.86 -1.62 -6.90
CA THR A 83 13.06 -2.36 -5.65
C THR A 83 12.16 -1.78 -4.58
N PHE A 84 11.25 -2.59 -4.05
CA PHE A 84 10.45 -2.23 -2.88
C PHE A 84 11.29 -2.45 -1.64
N SER A 85 11.62 -1.36 -0.93
CA SER A 85 12.47 -1.43 0.25
C SER A 85 11.82 -2.22 1.38
N GLN A 86 10.51 -2.05 1.57
CA GLN A 86 9.77 -2.81 2.57
C GLN A 86 8.36 -3.11 2.06
N LEU A 87 7.97 -4.39 2.17
CA LEU A 87 6.61 -4.87 2.04
C LEU A 87 6.25 -5.53 3.37
N PHE A 88 5.29 -4.96 4.10
CA PHE A 88 4.93 -5.43 5.43
C PHE A 88 3.43 -5.64 5.55
N ALA A 89 3.02 -6.77 6.11
CA ALA A 89 1.64 -7.07 6.42
C ALA A 89 1.50 -7.40 7.91
N LYS A 90 0.67 -6.63 8.62
CA LYS A 90 0.24 -6.95 9.98
C LYS A 90 -1.09 -7.68 9.89
N TYR A 91 -1.12 -8.92 10.34
CA TYR A 91 -2.32 -9.74 10.37
C TYR A 91 -2.56 -10.36 11.75
N SER A 92 -3.82 -10.71 12.00
CA SER A 92 -4.24 -11.46 13.17
C SER A 92 -4.86 -12.78 12.71
N ILE A 93 -4.54 -13.87 13.39
CA ILE A 93 -5.26 -15.13 13.21
C ILE A 93 -6.46 -15.06 14.17
N LYS A 94 -7.68 -15.08 13.63
CA LYS A 94 -8.87 -15.23 14.47
C LYS A 94 -8.95 -16.70 14.89
N GLU A 95 -8.93 -16.95 16.20
CA GLU A 95 -9.21 -18.26 16.81
C GLU A 95 -10.69 -18.61 16.75
#